data_AF-A0A8H3UM97-F1
#
_entry.id   AF-A0A8H3UM97-F1
#
_cell.length_a   1.000
_cell.length_b   1.000
_cell.length_c   1.000
_cell.angle_alpha   90.00
_cell.angle_beta   90.00
_cell.angle_gamma   90.00
#
_symmetry.space_group_name_H-M   'P 1'
#
loop_
_entity.id
_entity.type
_entity.pdbx_description
1 polymer ?
#
loop_
_entity_poly.entity_id
_entity_poly.type
_entity_poly.pdbx_seq_one_letter_code
_entity_poly.pdbx_strand_id
1 'polypeptide(L)'
;MATRDTQTAKTPLTTSTTDQSTYGTWPPSEPTLHDPPPPSELSILIASSSPLVIGTILQFSQVAIALLFVGRLGKDELAATSLACLTANVTGWSVFQGLCSALDTLCPQAFGAGLKKVVGLHVQRMAGLYNSFTFQRLLIPNDEICRLSRDFLRILMLGGPGYAFFECGKRLLQAQGHFSAGLYTMLFCIPIHIFLTWFTVVHLHLGIKGAAISMATIHNLLPFGLAIYSHLYTTGDCWPPLTKRTFKNWMPMVKLAIPSLLMVEVECIGFELLTLLAGQMGTSELCAQTLLVTFCGFIYKIPFSLSIAASTQISERIGEGSHRRARETGKHAVYLATSFGALLVIILLAFRNQIPPLFTNDPGVAELMSSVVPTIAIFQLVDAVVGVTNGIIRGIGKQVLLVCGL
;
A
#
# COMPACT_ATOMS: atom_id res chain seq x y z
N MET A 1 -53.88 21.62 15.59
CA MET A 1 -53.56 22.51 14.45
C MET A 1 -52.35 23.34 14.88
N ALA A 2 -51.10 22.87 14.73
CA ALA A 2 -50.31 22.79 13.48
C ALA A 2 -50.09 24.20 12.87
N THR A 3 -48.90 24.69 12.51
CA THR A 3 -47.49 24.25 12.51
C THR A 3 -46.69 25.51 12.08
N ARG A 4 -45.45 25.71 12.53
CA ARG A 4 -44.38 26.24 11.64
C ARG A 4 -42.98 26.07 12.24
N ASP A 5 -42.13 25.50 11.39
CA ASP A 5 -40.83 24.91 11.64
C ASP A 5 -39.70 25.90 11.98
N THR A 6 -38.84 25.46 12.89
CA THR A 6 -37.51 26.02 13.16
C THR A 6 -36.47 25.28 12.32
N GLN A 7 -35.87 25.96 11.33
CA GLN A 7 -34.64 25.51 10.67
C GLN A 7 -33.43 26.16 11.36
N THR A 8 -32.64 25.37 12.09
CA THR A 8 -31.33 25.75 12.60
C THR A 8 -30.26 25.50 11.54
N ALA A 9 -29.78 26.57 10.91
CA ALA A 9 -28.62 26.53 10.02
C ALA A 9 -27.32 26.44 10.84
N LYS A 10 -26.49 25.42 10.56
CA LYS A 10 -25.15 25.27 11.13
C LYS A 10 -24.18 26.23 10.43
N THR A 11 -23.55 27.06 11.24
CA THR A 11 -22.53 28.07 10.89
C THR A 11 -21.21 27.40 10.45
N PRO A 12 -20.50 27.93 9.42
CA PRO A 12 -19.11 27.57 9.13
C PRO A 12 -18.15 28.39 10.01
N LEU A 13 -17.15 27.73 10.59
CA LEU A 13 -16.08 28.37 11.37
C LEU A 13 -14.98 28.90 10.44
N THR A 14 -15.03 30.19 10.14
CA THR A 14 -13.91 30.99 9.63
C THR A 14 -13.41 31.95 10.71
N THR A 15 -12.13 31.87 11.05
CA THR A 15 -11.30 32.93 11.67
C THR A 15 -9.85 32.62 11.24
N SER A 16 -8.96 33.56 10.90
CA SER A 16 -8.89 35.00 11.09
C SER A 16 -7.94 35.59 10.04
N THR A 17 -8.25 36.80 9.58
CA THR A 17 -7.43 37.71 8.79
C THR A 17 -6.00 37.86 9.33
N THR A 18 -5.02 37.57 8.49
CA THR A 18 -3.65 38.10 8.61
C THR A 18 -3.17 38.49 7.21
N ASP A 19 -2.70 39.73 7.11
CA ASP A 19 -2.14 40.47 5.96
C ASP A 19 -1.94 39.73 4.63
N GLN A 20 -2.68 40.17 3.60
CA GLN A 20 -2.56 39.76 2.19
C GLN A 20 -1.90 40.83 1.30
N SER A 21 -1.01 41.67 1.83
CA SER A 21 -0.54 42.87 1.11
C SER A 21 0.83 42.79 0.41
N THR A 22 1.43 41.61 0.16
CA THR A 22 2.79 41.58 -0.45
C THR A 22 3.15 40.42 -1.39
N TYR A 23 2.20 39.81 -2.10
CA TYR A 23 2.53 38.94 -3.23
C TYR A 23 1.82 39.41 -4.49
N GLY A 24 2.60 39.79 -5.50
CA GLY A 24 2.10 40.17 -6.81
C GLY A 24 1.27 39.04 -7.41
N THR A 25 0.00 39.32 -7.66
CA THR A 25 -0.88 38.46 -8.45
C THR A 25 -0.53 38.65 -9.92
N TRP A 26 0.30 37.77 -10.47
CA TRP A 26 0.34 37.61 -11.92
C TRP A 26 -1.02 37.04 -12.37
N PRO A 27 -1.69 37.63 -13.37
CA PRO A 27 -2.83 36.96 -13.98
C PRO A 27 -2.37 35.61 -14.56
N PRO A 28 -3.20 34.57 -14.54
CA PRO A 28 -2.87 33.34 -15.24
C PRO A 28 -2.60 33.70 -16.71
N SER A 29 -1.39 33.41 -17.20
CA SER A 29 -1.04 33.58 -18.60
C SER A 29 -2.06 32.82 -19.45
N GLU A 30 -2.75 33.52 -20.34
CA GLU A 30 -3.59 32.86 -21.35
C GLU A 30 -2.73 31.82 -22.09
N PRO A 31 -3.21 30.57 -22.26
CA PRO A 31 -2.47 29.57 -22.99
C PRO A 31 -2.25 30.09 -24.41
N THR A 32 -0.98 30.18 -24.82
CA THR A 32 -0.65 30.58 -26.18
C THR A 32 -1.16 29.48 -27.13
N LEU A 33 -1.63 29.86 -28.32
CA LEU A 33 -2.20 28.95 -29.34
C LEU A 33 -1.29 27.78 -29.77
N HIS A 34 -0.06 27.69 -29.23
CA HIS A 34 0.94 26.67 -29.51
C HIS A 34 1.29 25.76 -28.34
N ASP A 35 0.68 25.93 -27.16
CA ASP A 35 0.89 25.01 -26.05
C ASP A 35 0.10 23.71 -26.30
N PRO A 36 0.74 22.52 -26.21
CA PRO A 36 0.01 21.27 -26.36
C PRO A 36 -1.12 21.19 -25.32
N PRO A 37 -2.28 20.61 -25.67
CA PRO A 37 -3.38 20.51 -24.72
C PRO A 37 -2.90 19.79 -23.46
N PRO A 38 -3.36 20.22 -22.27
CA PRO A 38 -2.97 19.58 -21.02
C PRO A 38 -3.25 18.07 -21.09
N PRO A 39 -2.35 17.23 -20.55
CA PRO A 39 -2.51 15.78 -20.62
C PRO A 39 -3.86 15.35 -20.06
N SER A 40 -4.49 14.37 -20.71
CA SER A 40 -5.80 13.87 -20.28
C SER A 40 -5.70 13.21 -18.90
N GLU A 41 -6.78 13.24 -18.13
CA GLU A 41 -6.84 12.62 -16.80
C GLU A 41 -6.49 11.12 -16.83
N LEU A 42 -6.88 10.45 -17.91
CA LEU A 42 -6.52 9.07 -18.19
C LEU A 42 -5.00 8.89 -18.32
N SER A 43 -4.33 9.77 -19.08
CA SER A 43 -2.89 9.70 -19.29
C SER A 43 -2.09 9.93 -18.01
N ILE A 44 -2.51 10.90 -17.18
CA ILE A 44 -1.89 11.17 -15.88
C ILE A 44 -2.07 9.96 -14.96
N LEU A 45 -3.26 9.34 -14.96
CA LEU A 45 -3.54 8.16 -14.15
C LEU A 45 -2.66 6.96 -14.54
N ILE A 46 -2.52 6.66 -15.83
CA ILE A 46 -1.64 5.59 -16.34
C ILE A 46 -0.16 5.88 -16.02
N ALA A 47 0.28 7.11 -16.26
CA ALA A 47 1.65 7.54 -15.99
C ALA A 47 1.99 7.42 -14.49
N SER A 48 1.02 7.68 -13.61
CA SER A 48 1.18 7.61 -12.15
C SER A 48 1.10 6.18 -11.63
N SER A 49 0.24 5.33 -12.20
CA SER A 49 0.08 3.94 -11.77
C SER A 49 1.22 3.03 -12.21
N SER A 50 1.81 3.27 -13.40
CA SER A 50 2.87 2.40 -13.93
C SER A 50 4.10 2.24 -13.01
N PRO A 51 4.71 3.30 -12.44
CA PRO A 51 5.83 3.12 -11.52
C PRO A 51 5.39 2.49 -10.18
N LEU A 52 4.14 2.69 -9.75
CA LEU A 52 3.61 2.07 -8.54
C LEU A 52 3.47 0.56 -8.69
N VAL A 53 3.04 0.07 -9.86
CA VAL A 53 2.95 -1.37 -10.14
C VAL A 53 4.31 -2.02 -9.99
N ILE A 54 5.33 -1.47 -10.64
CA ILE A 54 6.70 -2.02 -10.57
C ILE A 54 7.24 -1.90 -9.14
N GLY A 55 7.04 -0.75 -8.49
CA GLY A 55 7.49 -0.52 -7.11
C GLY A 55 6.85 -1.48 -6.10
N THR A 56 5.56 -1.78 -6.21
CA THR A 56 4.85 -2.70 -5.32
C THR A 56 5.22 -4.16 -5.58
N ILE A 57 5.50 -4.55 -6.84
CA ILE A 57 6.05 -5.87 -7.17
C ILE A 57 7.46 -6.04 -6.58
N LEU A 58 8.33 -5.03 -6.72
CA LEU A 58 9.67 -5.05 -6.13
C LEU A 58 9.60 -5.14 -4.60
N GLN A 59 8.69 -4.38 -3.97
CA GLN A 59 8.47 -4.47 -2.53
C GLN A 59 8.03 -5.88 -2.11
N PHE A 60 7.14 -6.52 -2.88
CA PHE A 60 6.71 -7.90 -2.63
C PHE A 60 7.86 -8.91 -2.77
N SER A 61 8.79 -8.68 -3.71
CA SER A 61 9.95 -9.55 -3.94
C SER A 61 10.92 -9.64 -2.75
N GLN A 62 10.90 -8.68 -1.82
CA GLN A 62 11.79 -8.68 -0.65
C GLN A 62 11.62 -9.94 0.21
N VAL A 63 10.38 -10.40 0.40
CA VAL A 63 10.11 -11.63 1.16
C VAL A 63 10.64 -12.85 0.40
N ALA A 64 10.42 -12.90 -0.93
CA ALA A 64 10.90 -13.99 -1.76
C ALA A 64 12.44 -14.12 -1.71
N ILE A 65 13.17 -13.01 -1.73
CA ILE A 65 14.64 -13.01 -1.58
C ILE A 65 15.05 -13.71 -0.29
N ALA A 66 14.48 -13.36 0.86
CA ALA A 66 14.83 -13.98 2.13
C ALA A 66 14.51 -15.49 2.15
N LEU A 67 13.34 -15.88 1.63
CA LEU A 67 12.94 -17.29 1.56
C LEU A 67 13.85 -18.12 0.66
N LEU A 68 14.34 -17.57 -0.46
CA LEU A 68 15.26 -18.27 -1.37
C LEU A 68 16.60 -18.62 -0.71
N PHE A 69 17.15 -17.72 0.12
CA PHE A 69 18.39 -17.97 0.84
C PHE A 69 18.18 -18.93 2.01
N VAL A 70 17.11 -18.73 2.78
CA VAL A 70 16.80 -19.61 3.93
C VAL A 70 16.39 -21.01 3.51
N GLY A 71 15.70 -21.16 2.37
CA GLY A 71 15.32 -22.46 1.84
C GLY A 71 16.50 -23.38 1.50
N ARG A 72 17.72 -22.84 1.37
CA ARG A 72 18.95 -23.63 1.21
C ARG A 72 19.52 -24.16 2.53
N LEU A 73 19.07 -23.62 3.67
CA LEU A 73 19.53 -24.04 5.00
C LEU A 73 18.80 -25.31 5.45
N GLY A 74 17.49 -25.39 5.18
CA GLY A 74 16.67 -26.54 5.56
C GLY A 74 15.18 -26.25 5.47
N LYS A 75 14.39 -27.32 5.62
CA LYS A 75 12.91 -27.24 5.56
C LYS A 75 12.33 -26.53 6.78
N ASP A 76 12.93 -26.75 7.95
CA ASP A 76 12.44 -26.19 9.22
C ASP A 76 12.69 -24.68 9.28
N GLU A 77 13.85 -24.21 8.79
CA GLU A 77 14.17 -22.78 8.70
C GLU A 77 13.28 -22.06 7.70
N LEU A 78 12.97 -22.71 6.56
CA LEU A 78 12.06 -22.18 5.56
C LEU A 78 10.65 -22.03 6.12
N ALA A 79 10.14 -23.08 6.77
CA ALA A 79 8.82 -23.06 7.42
C ALA A 79 8.76 -22.00 8.52
N ALA A 80 9.79 -21.92 9.37
CA ALA A 80 9.87 -20.93 10.43
C ALA A 80 9.91 -19.48 9.90
N THR A 81 10.68 -19.23 8.83
CA THR A 81 10.80 -17.91 8.20
C THR A 81 9.50 -17.50 7.51
N SER A 82 8.88 -18.43 6.78
CA SER A 82 7.58 -18.20 6.14
C SER A 82 6.52 -17.82 7.18
N LEU A 83 6.41 -18.60 8.27
CA LEU A 83 5.49 -18.31 9.36
C LEU A 83 5.77 -16.94 10.00
N ALA A 84 7.03 -16.58 10.20
CA ALA A 84 7.40 -15.28 10.76
C ALA A 84 7.04 -14.12 9.82
N CYS A 85 7.31 -14.25 8.51
CA CYS A 85 6.95 -13.25 7.51
C CYS A 85 5.43 -13.07 7.38
N LEU A 86 4.66 -14.15 7.39
CA LEU A 86 3.19 -14.13 7.40
C LEU A 86 2.67 -13.42 8.65
N THR A 87 3.19 -13.79 9.82
CA THR A 87 2.84 -13.15 11.10
C THR A 87 3.16 -11.65 11.06
N ALA A 88 4.34 -11.27 10.57
CA ALA A 88 4.74 -9.86 10.44
C ALA A 88 3.83 -9.10 9.46
N ASN A 89 3.44 -9.74 8.36
CA ASN A 89 2.55 -9.15 7.37
C ASN A 89 1.20 -8.84 7.98
N VAL A 90 0.50 -9.84 8.55
CA VAL A 90 -0.85 -9.70 9.10
C VAL A 90 -0.90 -8.80 10.33
N THR A 91 0.06 -8.94 11.24
CA THR A 91 -0.02 -8.22 12.53
C THR A 91 0.60 -6.82 12.46
N GLY A 92 1.64 -6.64 11.63
CA GLY A 92 2.42 -5.40 11.57
C GLY A 92 2.27 -4.62 10.27
N TRP A 93 2.65 -5.22 9.13
CA TRP A 93 2.81 -4.48 7.87
C TRP A 93 1.48 -4.06 7.25
N SER A 94 0.49 -4.96 7.19
CA SER A 94 -0.86 -4.66 6.69
C SER A 94 -1.56 -3.66 7.60
N VAL A 95 -1.39 -3.79 8.91
CA VAL A 95 -1.94 -2.85 9.90
C VAL A 95 -1.41 -1.44 9.63
N PHE A 96 -0.09 -1.31 9.51
CA PHE A 96 0.49 0.00 9.28
C PHE A 96 0.18 0.56 7.88
N GLN A 97 0.16 -0.29 6.86
CA GLN A 97 -0.26 0.08 5.52
C GLN A 97 -1.70 0.61 5.50
N GLY A 98 -2.60 -0.06 6.22
CA GLY A 98 -4.00 0.33 6.39
C GLY A 98 -4.13 1.70 7.08
N LEU A 99 -3.39 1.92 8.17
CA LEU A 99 -3.34 3.23 8.84
C LEU A 99 -2.79 4.32 7.90
N CYS A 100 -1.69 4.04 7.20
CA CYS A 100 -1.06 4.97 6.26
C CYS A 100 -1.94 5.36 5.08
N SER A 101 -2.90 4.54 4.68
CA SER A 101 -3.80 4.86 3.57
C SER A 101 -4.68 6.10 3.85
N ALA A 102 -4.83 6.54 5.11
CA ALA A 102 -5.42 7.84 5.41
C ALA A 102 -4.59 9.02 4.86
N LEU A 103 -3.27 8.86 4.71
CA LEU A 103 -2.40 9.86 4.09
C LEU A 103 -2.63 9.96 2.58
N ASP A 104 -3.11 8.89 1.92
CA ASP A 104 -3.51 8.93 0.50
C ASP A 104 -4.64 9.94 0.28
N THR A 105 -5.40 10.25 1.33
CA THR A 105 -6.43 11.29 1.35
C THR A 105 -5.90 12.64 1.83
N LEU A 106 -5.36 12.66 3.04
CA LEU A 106 -5.06 13.91 3.77
C LEU A 106 -3.92 14.69 3.12
N CYS A 107 -2.88 14.00 2.67
CA CYS A 107 -1.71 14.65 2.09
C CYS A 107 -2.06 15.31 0.74
N PRO A 108 -2.67 14.62 -0.23
CA PRO A 108 -3.02 15.23 -1.50
C PRO A 108 -4.13 16.28 -1.37
N GLN A 109 -5.13 16.09 -0.50
CA GLN A 109 -6.14 17.15 -0.25
C GLN A 109 -5.50 18.43 0.29
N ALA A 110 -4.57 18.31 1.24
CA ALA A 110 -3.84 19.48 1.76
C ALA A 110 -2.93 20.11 0.71
N PHE A 111 -2.29 19.29 -0.13
CA PHE A 111 -1.44 19.77 -1.22
C PHE A 111 -2.24 20.53 -2.28
N GLY A 112 -3.36 19.96 -2.76
CA GLY A 112 -4.26 20.61 -3.71
C GLY A 112 -4.90 21.89 -3.18
N ALA A 113 -5.12 21.98 -1.86
CA ALA A 113 -5.56 23.22 -1.20
C ALA A 113 -4.45 24.27 -1.01
N GLY A 114 -3.23 24.01 -1.47
CA GLY A 114 -2.07 24.90 -1.33
C GLY A 114 -1.41 24.87 0.04
N LEU A 115 -1.87 24.03 0.97
CA LEU A 115 -1.39 23.94 2.36
C LEU A 115 -0.17 23.02 2.49
N LYS A 116 0.90 23.29 1.73
CA LYS A 116 2.10 22.43 1.62
C LYS A 116 2.67 21.96 2.96
N LYS A 117 2.80 22.85 3.96
CA LYS A 117 3.34 22.50 5.29
C LYS A 117 2.44 21.55 6.09
N VAL A 118 1.14 21.52 5.79
CA VAL A 118 0.19 20.61 6.46
C VAL A 118 0.40 19.17 5.98
N VAL A 119 0.89 18.98 4.75
CA VAL A 119 1.21 17.67 4.18
C VAL A 119 2.24 16.92 5.03
N GLY A 120 3.40 17.54 5.31
CA GLY A 120 4.42 16.93 6.17
C GLY A 120 3.99 16.82 7.63
N LEU A 121 3.10 17.71 8.12
CA LEU A 121 2.53 17.58 9.47
C LEU A 121 1.68 16.31 9.61
N HIS A 122 0.89 15.94 8.60
CA HIS A 122 0.13 14.68 8.60
C HIS A 122 1.06 13.46 8.61
N VAL A 123 2.12 13.50 7.82
CA VAL A 123 3.14 12.45 7.77
C VAL A 123 3.84 12.28 9.13
N GLN A 124 4.26 13.37 9.76
CA GLN A 124 4.87 13.33 11.10
C GLN A 124 3.92 12.76 12.16
N ARG A 125 2.62 13.08 12.08
CA ARG A 125 1.60 12.51 12.97
C ARG A 125 1.44 11.01 12.79
N MET A 126 1.41 10.53 11.54
CA MET A 126 1.29 9.10 11.25
C MET A 126 2.53 8.31 11.72
N ALA A 127 3.73 8.86 11.50
CA ALA A 127 4.96 8.27 12.03
C ALA A 127 4.97 8.22 13.57
N GLY A 128 4.35 9.21 14.24
CA GLY A 128 4.15 9.18 15.70
C GLY A 128 3.19 8.08 16.16
N LEU A 129 2.11 7.82 15.41
CA LEU A 129 1.18 6.72 15.70
C LEU A 129 1.86 5.34 15.61
N TYR A 130 2.75 5.15 14.64
CA TYR A 130 3.51 3.90 14.50
C TYR A 130 4.26 3.52 15.79
N ASN A 131 5.00 4.47 16.35
CA ASN A 131 5.78 4.27 17.58
C ASN A 131 4.90 3.85 18.79
N SER A 132 3.61 4.20 18.76
CA SER A 132 2.64 3.81 19.78
C SER A 132 2.09 2.39 19.55
N PHE A 133 2.11 1.89 18.31
CA PHE A 133 1.59 0.58 17.90
C PHE A 133 2.64 -0.54 17.95
N THR A 134 3.91 -0.23 18.19
CA THR A 134 5.06 -1.18 18.27
C THR A 134 5.00 -2.22 19.41
N PHE A 135 3.82 -2.47 19.99
CA PHE A 135 3.61 -3.34 21.15
C PHE A 135 3.06 -4.74 20.82
N GLN A 136 3.24 -5.24 19.60
CA GLN A 136 2.90 -6.63 19.29
C GLN A 136 4.09 -7.55 19.57
N ARG A 137 4.27 -7.85 20.86
CA ARG A 137 5.30 -8.81 21.32
C ARG A 137 4.79 -10.24 21.47
N LEU A 138 3.53 -10.56 21.17
CA LEU A 138 2.98 -11.80 21.68
C LEU A 138 1.80 -12.33 20.87
N LEU A 139 2.07 -13.24 19.93
CA LEU A 139 1.08 -14.22 19.46
C LEU A 139 1.78 -15.31 18.62
N ILE A 140 2.85 -15.91 19.16
CA ILE A 140 3.42 -17.13 18.60
C ILE A 140 3.42 -18.22 19.68
N PRO A 141 2.73 -19.36 19.47
CA PRO A 141 2.71 -20.52 20.38
C PRO A 141 4.10 -21.04 20.80
N ASN A 142 4.15 -22.03 21.70
CA ASN A 142 5.38 -22.56 22.29
C ASN A 142 5.81 -23.90 21.65
N ASP A 143 6.09 -23.91 20.35
CA ASP A 143 6.77 -25.01 19.65
C ASP A 143 8.19 -24.62 19.19
N GLU A 144 9.01 -25.58 18.77
CA GLU A 144 10.38 -25.31 18.30
C GLU A 144 10.42 -24.48 16.99
N ILE A 145 9.52 -24.78 16.03
CA ILE A 145 9.31 -23.93 14.83
C ILE A 145 8.88 -22.53 15.26
N CYS A 146 8.02 -22.44 16.27
CA CYS A 146 7.61 -21.16 16.84
C CYS A 146 8.76 -20.39 17.51
N ARG A 147 9.78 -21.08 18.05
CA ARG A 147 10.99 -20.44 18.60
C ARG A 147 11.83 -19.80 17.49
N LEU A 148 12.09 -20.52 16.40
CA LEU A 148 12.83 -20.00 15.24
C LEU A 148 12.08 -18.83 14.59
N SER A 149 10.77 -18.96 14.40
CA SER A 149 9.93 -17.88 13.89
C SER A 149 9.94 -16.66 14.81
N ARG A 150 9.89 -16.86 16.13
CA ARG A 150 9.91 -15.79 17.12
C ARG A 150 11.23 -15.02 17.10
N ASP A 151 12.36 -15.72 16.96
CA ASP A 151 13.67 -15.08 16.86
C ASP A 151 13.81 -14.29 15.55
N PHE A 152 13.36 -14.84 14.43
CA PHE A 152 13.30 -14.12 13.15
C PHE A 152 12.45 -12.85 13.28
N LEU A 153 11.24 -12.98 13.83
CA LEU A 153 10.30 -11.86 13.98
C LEU A 153 10.86 -10.77 14.90
N ARG A 154 11.50 -11.13 16.03
CA ARG A 154 12.11 -10.16 16.95
C ARG A 154 13.17 -9.29 16.28
N ILE A 155 13.99 -9.89 15.42
CA ILE A 155 15.00 -9.15 14.66
C ILE A 155 14.33 -8.32 13.57
N LEU A 156 13.37 -8.89 12.83
CA LEU A 156 12.66 -8.21 11.77
C LEU A 156 11.96 -6.93 12.26
N MET A 157 11.42 -6.94 13.49
CA MET A 157 10.78 -5.78 14.11
C MET A 157 11.72 -4.58 14.29
N LEU A 158 13.04 -4.80 14.33
CA LEU A 158 14.02 -3.70 14.33
C LEU A 158 14.00 -2.91 13.02
N GLY A 159 13.52 -3.50 11.92
CA GLY A 159 13.27 -2.83 10.64
C GLY A 159 11.95 -2.07 10.57
N GLY A 160 11.08 -2.25 11.55
CA GLY A 160 9.75 -1.68 11.58
C GLY A 160 9.71 -0.14 11.47
N PRO A 161 10.51 0.62 12.24
CA PRO A 161 10.56 2.07 12.12
C PRO A 161 10.92 2.52 10.70
N GLY A 162 11.91 1.87 10.09
CA GLY A 162 12.33 2.14 8.71
C GLY A 162 11.21 1.93 7.70
N TYR A 163 10.53 0.79 7.78
CA TYR A 163 9.35 0.49 6.97
C TYR A 163 8.27 1.56 7.15
N ALA A 164 8.03 2.00 8.38
CA ALA A 164 7.00 2.98 8.68
C ALA A 164 7.29 4.36 8.07
N PHE A 165 8.54 4.83 8.21
CA PHE A 165 8.99 6.06 7.57
C PHE A 165 8.97 5.96 6.04
N PHE A 166 9.31 4.80 5.48
CA PHE A 166 9.23 4.57 4.04
C PHE A 166 7.80 4.66 3.52
N GLU A 167 6.83 3.97 4.15
CA GLU A 167 5.43 4.02 3.72
C GLU A 167 4.82 5.43 3.83
N CYS A 168 5.17 6.17 4.88
CA CYS A 168 4.75 7.56 5.04
C CYS A 168 5.42 8.50 4.03
N GLY A 169 6.73 8.34 3.83
CA GLY A 169 7.53 9.17 2.91
C GLY A 169 7.12 8.99 1.45
N LYS A 170 6.78 7.75 1.03
CA LYS A 170 6.22 7.51 -0.31
C LYS A 170 4.97 8.35 -0.55
N ARG A 171 4.06 8.41 0.43
CA ARG A 171 2.79 9.16 0.32
C ARG A 171 2.97 10.67 0.32
N LEU A 172 3.98 11.16 1.06
CA LEU A 172 4.41 12.56 0.98
C LEU A 172 4.82 12.94 -0.45
N LEU A 173 5.61 12.09 -1.12
CA LEU A 173 6.11 12.34 -2.47
C LEU A 173 5.02 12.12 -3.53
N GLN A 174 4.17 11.10 -3.36
CA GLN A 174 2.99 10.87 -4.21
C GLN A 174 2.02 12.04 -4.17
N ALA A 175 1.79 12.65 -2.99
CA ALA A 175 0.97 13.85 -2.85
C ALA A 175 1.53 15.07 -3.59
N GLN A 176 2.84 15.07 -3.90
CA GLN A 176 3.52 16.10 -4.70
C GLN A 176 3.64 15.72 -6.18
N GLY A 177 3.04 14.59 -6.61
CA GLY A 177 3.10 14.09 -7.98
C GLY A 177 4.30 13.17 -8.30
N HIS A 178 5.18 12.89 -7.35
CA HIS A 178 6.36 12.05 -7.56
C HIS A 178 6.09 10.56 -7.26
N PHE A 179 5.28 9.91 -8.10
CA PHE A 179 4.91 8.50 -7.96
C PHE A 179 6.07 7.51 -8.15
N SER A 180 7.13 7.92 -8.87
CA SER A 180 8.31 7.10 -9.18
C SER A 180 9.36 7.04 -8.07
N ALA A 181 9.25 7.86 -7.02
CA ALA A 181 10.23 7.93 -5.93
C ALA A 181 10.43 6.56 -5.23
N GLY A 182 9.32 5.87 -4.95
CA GLY A 182 9.35 4.54 -4.33
C GLY A 182 10.00 3.49 -5.24
N LEU A 183 9.74 3.56 -6.55
CA LEU A 183 10.35 2.67 -7.55
C LEU A 183 11.87 2.83 -7.59
N TYR A 184 12.38 4.05 -7.75
CA TYR A 184 13.82 4.28 -7.82
C TYR A 184 14.55 3.87 -6.53
N THR A 185 13.92 4.16 -5.39
CA THR A 185 14.44 3.72 -4.08
C THR A 185 14.52 2.20 -4.00
N MET A 186 13.48 1.48 -4.46
CA MET A 186 13.46 0.03 -4.50
C MET A 186 14.49 -0.56 -5.48
N LEU A 187 14.63 0.02 -6.68
CA LEU A 187 15.62 -0.43 -7.67
C LEU A 187 17.06 -0.35 -7.12
N PHE A 188 17.34 0.65 -6.29
CA PHE A 188 18.64 0.78 -5.62
C PHE A 188 18.78 -0.16 -4.42
N CYS A 189 17.72 -0.31 -3.62
CA CYS A 189 17.76 -1.09 -2.38
C CYS A 189 17.71 -2.61 -2.60
N ILE A 190 17.06 -3.11 -3.65
CA ILE A 190 16.93 -4.55 -3.91
C ILE A 190 18.28 -5.25 -4.14
N PRO A 191 19.19 -4.75 -4.99
CA PRO A 191 20.53 -5.34 -5.14
C PRO A 191 21.31 -5.37 -3.82
N ILE A 192 21.22 -4.29 -3.03
CA ILE A 192 21.83 -4.21 -1.69
C ILE A 192 21.22 -5.27 -0.77
N HIS A 193 19.91 -5.48 -0.82
CA HIS A 193 19.23 -6.51 -0.03
C HIS A 193 19.69 -7.92 -0.41
N ILE A 194 19.82 -8.22 -1.71
CA ILE A 194 20.35 -9.50 -2.19
C ILE A 194 21.78 -9.71 -1.69
N PHE A 195 22.64 -8.70 -1.85
CA PHE A 195 24.02 -8.75 -1.37
C PHE A 195 24.11 -8.95 0.14
N LEU A 196 23.36 -8.17 0.92
CA LEU A 196 23.31 -8.28 2.38
C LEU A 196 22.84 -9.65 2.82
N THR A 197 21.80 -10.19 2.18
CA THR A 197 21.26 -11.51 2.52
C THR A 197 22.26 -12.62 2.19
N TRP A 198 22.92 -12.54 1.03
CA TRP A 198 24.02 -13.45 0.70
C TRP A 198 25.15 -13.36 1.73
N PHE A 199 25.57 -12.14 2.07
CA PHE A 199 26.66 -11.92 3.00
C PHE A 199 26.35 -12.43 4.41
N THR A 200 25.18 -12.11 4.95
CA THR A 200 24.82 -12.53 6.32
C THR A 200 24.49 -14.02 6.43
N VAL A 201 23.81 -14.59 5.43
CA VAL A 201 23.38 -16.00 5.46
C VAL A 201 24.50 -16.93 5.02
N VAL A 202 25.18 -16.64 3.90
CA VAL A 202 26.15 -17.55 3.28
C VAL A 202 27.56 -17.28 3.79
N HIS A 203 28.01 -16.02 3.82
CA HIS A 203 29.40 -15.70 4.18
C HIS A 203 29.64 -15.66 5.70
N LEU A 204 28.74 -15.04 6.47
CA LEU A 204 28.83 -15.00 7.93
C LEU A 204 28.19 -16.21 8.62
N HIS A 205 27.54 -17.10 7.87
CA HIS A 205 26.88 -18.31 8.39
C HIS A 205 25.90 -18.04 9.55
N LEU A 206 25.22 -16.89 9.55
CA LEU A 206 24.26 -16.51 10.61
C LEU A 206 22.89 -17.21 10.46
N GLY A 207 22.74 -18.09 9.47
CA GLY A 207 21.52 -18.87 9.22
C GLY A 207 20.27 -17.99 9.09
N ILE A 208 19.17 -18.42 9.71
CA ILE A 208 17.88 -17.71 9.73
C ILE A 208 17.99 -16.29 10.30
N LYS A 209 18.86 -16.06 11.29
CA LYS A 209 19.08 -14.73 11.89
C LYS A 209 19.73 -13.78 10.89
N GLY A 210 20.62 -14.29 10.03
CA GLY A 210 21.25 -13.52 8.96
C GLY A 210 20.23 -12.92 8.00
N ALA A 211 19.23 -13.70 7.59
CA ALA A 211 18.13 -13.26 6.73
C ALA A 211 17.21 -12.22 7.42
N ALA A 212 16.95 -12.39 8.71
CA ALA A 212 16.20 -11.40 9.48
C ALA A 212 16.96 -10.06 9.59
N ILE A 213 18.27 -10.12 9.84
CA ILE A 213 19.14 -8.93 9.96
C ILE A 213 19.20 -8.18 8.62
N SER A 214 19.38 -8.89 7.49
CA SER A 214 19.44 -8.25 6.17
C SER A 214 18.12 -7.56 5.84
N MET A 215 16.98 -8.20 6.14
CA MET A 215 15.65 -7.63 5.93
C MET A 215 15.38 -6.42 6.85
N ALA A 216 15.74 -6.50 8.13
CA ALA A 216 15.61 -5.37 9.05
C ALA A 216 16.49 -4.19 8.63
N THR A 217 17.70 -4.46 8.15
CA THR A 217 18.64 -3.45 7.66
C THR A 217 18.11 -2.76 6.43
N ILE A 218 17.57 -3.50 5.45
CA ILE A 218 17.05 -2.88 4.23
C ILE A 218 15.81 -2.03 4.51
N HIS A 219 14.91 -2.46 5.39
CA HIS A 219 13.75 -1.65 5.77
C HIS A 219 14.18 -0.31 6.39
N ASN A 220 15.24 -0.31 7.19
CA ASN A 220 15.82 0.92 7.73
C ASN A 220 16.57 1.76 6.70
N LEU A 221 17.07 1.16 5.61
CA LEU A 221 17.75 1.90 4.53
C LEU A 221 16.78 2.62 3.59
N LEU A 222 15.62 2.02 3.31
CA LEU A 222 14.58 2.57 2.43
C LEU A 222 14.21 4.05 2.66
N PRO A 223 13.95 4.53 3.89
CA PRO A 223 13.60 5.94 4.11
C PRO A 223 14.75 6.90 3.76
N PHE A 224 16.02 6.49 3.88
CA PHE A 224 17.15 7.31 3.45
C PHE A 224 17.18 7.48 1.93
N GLY A 225 16.85 6.42 1.18
CA GLY A 225 16.72 6.51 -0.28
C GLY A 225 15.64 7.51 -0.71
N LEU A 226 14.49 7.53 -0.01
CA LEU A 226 13.46 8.55 -0.23
C LEU A 226 13.92 9.95 0.15
N ALA A 227 14.69 10.11 1.23
CA ALA A 227 15.23 11.40 1.65
C ALA A 227 16.20 11.97 0.60
N ILE A 228 17.08 11.12 0.05
CA ILE A 228 17.97 11.48 -1.06
C ILE A 228 17.15 11.89 -2.28
N TYR A 229 16.16 11.09 -2.67
CA TYR A 229 15.29 11.42 -3.79
C TYR A 229 14.57 12.77 -3.58
N SER A 230 14.00 12.99 -2.39
CA SER A 230 13.34 14.24 -2.05
C SER A 230 14.29 15.43 -2.14
N HIS A 231 15.52 15.29 -1.64
CA HIS A 231 16.51 16.37 -1.72
C HIS A 231 16.91 16.73 -3.16
N LEU A 232 16.95 15.75 -4.05
CA LEU A 232 17.34 15.97 -5.45
C LEU A 232 16.20 16.51 -6.33
N TYR A 233 14.96 16.08 -6.08
CA TYR A 233 13.83 16.32 -7.00
C TYR A 233 12.71 17.20 -6.43
N THR A 234 12.77 17.60 -5.17
CA THR A 234 11.72 18.44 -4.53
C THR A 234 12.31 19.67 -3.85
N THR A 235 11.49 20.72 -3.67
CA THR A 235 11.91 21.97 -3.02
C THR A 235 11.95 21.88 -1.48
N GLY A 236 11.46 20.79 -0.88
CA GLY A 236 11.41 20.60 0.57
C GLY A 236 10.29 21.39 1.28
N ASP A 237 9.50 22.19 0.57
CA ASP A 237 8.46 23.06 1.14
C ASP A 237 7.37 22.32 1.94
N CYS A 238 7.16 21.05 1.61
CA CYS A 238 6.14 20.20 2.22
C CYS A 238 6.55 19.65 3.59
N TRP A 239 7.81 19.79 4.01
CA TRP A 239 8.31 19.27 5.29
C TRP A 239 8.49 20.37 6.35
N PRO A 240 7.55 20.53 7.32
CA PRO A 240 7.68 21.52 8.37
C PRO A 240 8.65 21.05 9.48
N PRO A 241 9.24 21.98 10.26
CA PRO A 241 9.99 21.63 11.46
C PRO A 241 9.09 20.91 12.49
N LEU A 242 9.69 20.01 13.28
CA LEU A 242 8.99 19.33 14.36
C LEU A 242 8.55 20.35 15.41
N THR A 243 7.24 20.41 15.67
CA THR A 243 6.66 21.33 16.66
C THR A 243 5.68 20.59 17.56
N LYS A 244 5.30 21.19 18.69
CA LYS A 244 4.25 20.64 19.59
C LYS A 244 2.91 20.39 18.86
N ARG A 245 2.68 21.00 17.69
CA ARG A 245 1.49 20.76 16.85
C ARG A 245 1.44 19.36 16.26
N THR A 246 2.59 18.70 16.10
CA THR A 246 2.70 17.31 15.67
C THR A 246 2.00 16.37 16.65
N PHE A 247 1.96 16.70 17.94
CA PHE A 247 1.32 15.87 18.99
C PHE A 247 -0.11 16.31 19.35
N LYS A 248 -0.74 17.17 18.54
CA LYS A 248 -2.10 17.67 18.77
C LYS A 248 -3.03 17.32 17.61
N ASN A 249 -4.32 17.20 17.90
CA ASN A 249 -5.41 17.03 16.91
C ASN A 249 -5.25 15.79 16.00
N TRP A 250 -5.04 14.62 16.59
CA TRP A 250 -4.92 13.36 15.84
C TRP A 250 -6.27 12.77 15.44
N MET A 251 -7.34 13.15 16.13
CA MET A 251 -8.66 12.54 15.99
C MET A 251 -9.20 12.53 14.54
N PRO A 252 -9.08 13.61 13.73
CA PRO A 252 -9.51 13.57 12.34
C PRO A 252 -8.76 12.53 11.50
N MET A 253 -7.45 12.37 11.73
CA MET A 253 -6.63 11.38 11.05
C MET A 253 -6.99 9.96 11.48
N VAL A 254 -7.16 9.74 12.79
CA VAL A 254 -7.54 8.44 13.37
C VAL A 254 -8.92 7.99 12.85
N LYS A 255 -9.88 8.90 12.71
CA LYS A 255 -11.21 8.61 12.14
C LYS A 255 -11.19 8.12 10.69
N LEU A 256 -10.16 8.48 9.92
CA LEU A 256 -9.96 7.97 8.55
C LEU A 256 -9.07 6.71 8.54
N ALA A 257 -8.09 6.66 9.43
CA ALA A 257 -7.12 5.57 9.51
C ALA A 257 -7.75 4.26 10.03
N ILE A 258 -8.61 4.30 11.05
CA ILE A 258 -9.23 3.09 11.62
C ILE A 258 -10.11 2.35 10.59
N PRO A 259 -11.05 3.00 9.88
CA PRO A 259 -11.84 2.29 8.88
C PRO A 259 -10.99 1.71 7.75
N SER A 260 -9.94 2.42 7.33
CA SER A 260 -9.04 1.94 6.28
C SER A 260 -8.18 0.76 6.73
N LEU A 261 -7.73 0.79 8.00
CA LEU A 261 -7.09 -0.34 8.65
C LEU A 261 -8.00 -1.56 8.64
N LEU A 262 -9.23 -1.44 9.14
CA LEU A 262 -10.16 -2.55 9.21
C LEU A 262 -10.45 -3.15 7.84
N MET A 263 -10.60 -2.32 6.80
CA MET A 263 -10.81 -2.77 5.43
C MET A 263 -9.64 -3.65 4.93
N VAL A 264 -8.39 -3.18 5.09
CA VAL A 264 -7.19 -3.94 4.65
C VAL A 264 -7.01 -5.22 5.47
N GLU A 265 -7.27 -5.16 6.78
CA GLU A 265 -7.14 -6.31 7.68
C GLU A 265 -8.17 -7.39 7.38
N VAL A 266 -9.43 -7.03 7.16
CA VAL A 266 -10.47 -8.02 6.82
C VAL A 266 -10.15 -8.73 5.51
N GLU A 267 -9.63 -8.01 4.51
CA GLU A 267 -9.17 -8.58 3.24
C GLU A 267 -8.03 -9.59 3.47
N CYS A 268 -7.01 -9.21 4.26
CA CYS A 268 -5.89 -10.10 4.59
C CYS A 268 -6.32 -11.34 5.37
N ILE A 269 -7.13 -11.17 6.42
CA ILE A 269 -7.64 -12.28 7.24
C ILE A 269 -8.53 -13.21 6.40
N GLY A 270 -9.28 -12.69 5.43
CA GLY A 270 -10.08 -13.50 4.52
C GLY A 270 -9.26 -14.52 3.72
N PHE A 271 -8.13 -14.09 3.15
CA PHE A 271 -7.23 -15.00 2.41
C PHE A 271 -6.56 -16.03 3.33
N GLU A 272 -6.18 -15.64 4.54
CA GLU A 272 -5.59 -16.55 5.52
C GLU A 272 -6.63 -17.59 5.99
N LEU A 273 -7.87 -17.18 6.25
CA LEU A 273 -8.95 -18.09 6.62
C LEU A 273 -9.23 -19.13 5.52
N LEU A 274 -9.26 -18.71 4.25
CA LEU A 274 -9.39 -19.63 3.12
C LEU A 274 -8.24 -20.64 3.07
N THR A 275 -7.02 -20.19 3.36
CA THR A 275 -5.83 -21.05 3.41
C THR A 275 -5.91 -22.06 4.57
N LEU A 276 -6.38 -21.63 5.74
CA LEU A 276 -6.61 -22.51 6.88
C LEU A 276 -7.69 -23.57 6.60
N LEU A 277 -8.79 -23.18 5.95
CA LEU A 277 -9.86 -24.11 5.55
C LEU A 277 -9.36 -25.13 4.54
N ALA A 278 -8.58 -24.72 3.53
CA ALA A 278 -7.95 -25.64 2.59
C ALA A 278 -7.00 -26.63 3.31
N GLY A 279 -6.28 -26.16 4.34
CA GLY A 279 -5.44 -26.98 5.21
C GLY A 279 -6.18 -28.11 5.94
N GLN A 280 -7.48 -27.94 6.20
CA GLN A 280 -8.32 -28.97 6.82
C GLN A 280 -8.84 -30.00 5.82
N MET A 281 -8.89 -29.67 4.53
CA MET A 281 -9.40 -30.56 3.48
C MET A 281 -8.35 -31.60 3.05
N GLY A 282 -7.08 -31.19 3.02
CA GLY A 282 -5.97 -32.09 2.68
C GLY A 282 -4.72 -31.33 2.25
N THR A 283 -3.62 -32.06 2.11
CA THR A 283 -2.32 -31.50 1.73
C THR A 283 -2.34 -30.96 0.29
N SER A 284 -3.03 -31.63 -0.63
CA SER A 284 -3.11 -31.22 -2.03
C SER A 284 -3.91 -29.93 -2.19
N GLU A 285 -5.01 -29.80 -1.44
CA GLU A 285 -5.89 -28.63 -1.38
C GLU A 285 -5.14 -27.42 -0.81
N LEU A 286 -4.40 -27.63 0.30
CA LEU A 286 -3.56 -26.59 0.91
C LEU A 286 -2.47 -26.09 -0.05
N CYS A 287 -1.80 -27.01 -0.75
CA CYS A 287 -0.79 -26.67 -1.74
C CYS A 287 -1.40 -25.86 -2.89
N ALA A 288 -2.52 -26.32 -3.46
CA ALA A 288 -3.23 -25.61 -4.53
C ALA A 288 -3.64 -24.21 -4.08
N GLN A 289 -4.25 -24.08 -2.90
CA GLN A 289 -4.69 -22.80 -2.34
C GLN A 289 -3.52 -21.83 -2.12
N THR A 290 -2.40 -22.30 -1.57
CA THR A 290 -1.21 -21.46 -1.32
C THR A 290 -0.63 -20.91 -2.62
N LEU A 291 -0.54 -21.74 -3.67
CA LEU A 291 -0.05 -21.33 -4.99
C LEU A 291 -1.00 -20.33 -5.65
N LEU A 292 -2.31 -20.58 -5.58
CA LEU A 292 -3.33 -19.69 -6.13
C LEU A 292 -3.36 -18.33 -5.41
N VAL A 293 -3.32 -18.30 -4.08
CA VAL A 293 -3.25 -17.04 -3.30
C VAL A 293 -2.00 -16.25 -3.66
N THR A 294 -0.85 -16.91 -3.80
CA THR A 294 0.39 -16.25 -4.23
C THR A 294 0.24 -15.62 -5.61
N PHE A 295 -0.34 -16.35 -6.56
CA PHE A 295 -0.58 -15.86 -7.92
C PHE A 295 -1.57 -14.69 -7.96
N CYS A 296 -2.70 -14.79 -7.25
CA CYS A 296 -3.67 -13.70 -7.10
C CYS A 296 -3.02 -12.46 -6.46
N GLY A 297 -2.16 -12.65 -5.47
CA GLY A 297 -1.44 -11.57 -4.80
C GLY A 297 -0.54 -10.76 -5.74
N PHE A 298 0.08 -11.40 -6.75
CA PHE A 298 0.83 -10.70 -7.80
C PHE A 298 -0.08 -9.93 -8.75
N ILE A 299 -1.17 -10.55 -9.21
CA ILE A 299 -2.14 -9.91 -10.11
C ILE A 299 -2.74 -8.66 -9.45
N TYR A 300 -3.10 -8.77 -8.16
CA TYR A 300 -3.71 -7.71 -7.39
C TYR A 300 -2.82 -6.45 -7.22
N LYS A 301 -1.49 -6.56 -7.38
CA LYS A 301 -0.60 -5.38 -7.34
C LYS A 301 -0.95 -4.33 -8.40
N ILE A 302 -1.53 -4.76 -9.52
CA ILE A 302 -1.95 -3.87 -10.61
C ILE A 302 -3.15 -3.00 -10.18
N PRO A 303 -4.33 -3.56 -9.85
CA PRO A 303 -5.46 -2.76 -9.39
C PRO A 303 -5.17 -2.04 -8.07
N PHE A 304 -4.36 -2.60 -7.17
CA PHE A 304 -3.93 -1.92 -5.95
C PHE A 304 -3.13 -0.64 -6.26
N SER A 305 -2.21 -0.69 -7.21
CA SER A 305 -1.42 0.48 -7.63
C SER A 305 -2.27 1.53 -8.33
N LEU A 306 -3.21 1.11 -9.17
CA LEU A 306 -4.21 1.99 -9.78
C LEU A 306 -5.09 2.65 -8.72
N SER A 307 -5.48 1.91 -7.68
CA SER A 307 -6.26 2.39 -6.55
C SER A 307 -5.54 3.50 -5.78
N ILE A 308 -4.23 3.35 -5.50
CA ILE A 308 -3.42 4.41 -4.88
C ILE A 308 -3.37 5.65 -5.78
N ALA A 309 -3.00 5.48 -7.06
CA ALA A 309 -2.89 6.61 -7.99
C ALA A 309 -4.21 7.38 -8.15
N ALA A 310 -5.33 6.65 -8.26
CA ALA A 310 -6.67 7.23 -8.34
C ALA A 310 -7.02 7.97 -7.04
N SER A 311 -6.76 7.34 -5.88
CA SER A 311 -7.04 7.94 -4.56
C SER A 311 -6.32 9.28 -4.39
N THR A 312 -5.00 9.29 -4.63
CA THR A 312 -4.16 10.49 -4.49
C THR A 312 -4.64 11.62 -5.40
N GLN A 313 -4.86 11.33 -6.69
CA GLN A 313 -5.30 12.36 -7.64
C GLN A 313 -6.71 12.86 -7.33
N ILE A 314 -7.67 11.99 -7.02
CA ILE A 314 -9.02 12.42 -6.64
C ILE A 314 -8.97 13.34 -5.42
N SER A 315 -8.16 12.97 -4.42
CA SER A 315 -7.92 13.79 -3.23
C SER A 315 -7.30 15.15 -3.54
N GLU A 316 -6.27 15.18 -4.39
CA GLU A 316 -5.64 16.42 -4.84
C GLU A 316 -6.65 17.34 -5.53
N ARG A 317 -7.41 16.83 -6.51
CA ARG A 317 -8.41 17.62 -7.25
C ARG A 317 -9.55 18.11 -6.37
N ILE A 318 -9.92 17.36 -5.34
CA ILE A 318 -10.88 17.82 -4.33
C ILE A 318 -10.28 18.96 -3.51
N GLY A 319 -9.00 18.86 -3.13
CA GLY A 319 -8.26 19.94 -2.48
C GLY A 319 -8.19 21.22 -3.32
N GLU A 320 -8.02 21.10 -4.64
CA GLU A 320 -8.06 22.21 -5.60
C GLU A 320 -9.47 22.82 -5.77
N GLY A 321 -10.53 22.17 -5.29
CA GLY A 321 -11.92 22.53 -5.57
C GLY A 321 -12.43 22.08 -6.95
N SER A 322 -11.66 21.28 -7.69
CA SER A 322 -12.01 20.81 -9.04
C SER A 322 -12.79 19.49 -9.02
N HIS A 323 -14.04 19.55 -8.57
CA HIS A 323 -14.92 18.37 -8.48
C HIS A 323 -15.17 17.68 -9.83
N ARG A 324 -15.19 18.44 -10.93
CA ARG A 324 -15.33 17.89 -12.28
C ARG A 324 -14.16 16.97 -12.62
N ARG A 325 -12.92 17.44 -12.39
CA ARG A 325 -11.72 16.65 -12.66
C ARG A 325 -11.66 15.40 -11.76
N ALA A 326 -11.99 15.55 -10.48
CA ALA A 326 -12.08 14.40 -9.56
C ALA A 326 -13.05 13.32 -10.05
N ARG A 327 -14.22 13.72 -10.59
CA ARG A 327 -15.20 12.78 -11.16
C ARG A 327 -14.68 12.08 -12.42
N GLU A 328 -14.00 12.81 -13.31
CA GLU A 328 -13.41 12.23 -14.51
C GLU A 328 -12.28 11.23 -14.15
N THR A 329 -11.39 11.58 -13.22
CA THR A 329 -10.37 10.65 -12.71
C THR A 329 -11.01 9.37 -12.14
N GLY A 330 -12.07 9.49 -11.35
CA GLY A 330 -12.81 8.34 -10.80
C GLY A 330 -13.43 7.45 -11.88
N LYS A 331 -14.04 8.04 -12.91
CA LYS A 331 -14.57 7.28 -14.06
C LYS A 331 -13.46 6.51 -14.77
N HIS A 332 -12.37 7.20 -15.12
CA HIS A 332 -11.23 6.57 -15.81
C HIS A 332 -10.62 5.43 -14.98
N ALA A 333 -10.52 5.59 -13.66
CA ALA A 333 -10.03 4.54 -12.78
C ALA A 333 -10.92 3.29 -12.83
N VAL A 334 -12.26 3.45 -12.76
CA VAL A 334 -13.18 2.31 -12.89
C VAL A 334 -13.09 1.67 -14.27
N TYR A 335 -13.06 2.46 -15.35
CA TYR A 335 -12.91 1.91 -16.70
C TYR A 335 -11.62 1.07 -16.84
N LEU A 336 -10.48 1.60 -16.38
CA LEU A 336 -9.21 0.87 -16.40
C LEU A 336 -9.28 -0.43 -15.58
N ALA A 337 -9.88 -0.38 -14.38
CA ALA A 337 -10.03 -1.55 -13.52
C ALA A 337 -10.89 -2.64 -14.18
N THR A 338 -12.03 -2.26 -14.74
CA THR A 338 -12.94 -3.19 -15.43
C THR A 338 -12.32 -3.75 -16.69
N SER A 339 -11.65 -2.92 -17.51
CA SER A 339 -10.95 -3.38 -18.71
C SER A 339 -9.82 -4.37 -18.38
N PHE A 340 -9.04 -4.07 -17.34
CA PHE A 340 -7.98 -4.97 -16.87
C PHE A 340 -8.55 -6.28 -16.33
N GLY A 341 -9.58 -6.22 -15.48
CA GLY A 341 -10.24 -7.41 -14.94
C GLY A 341 -10.86 -8.28 -16.04
N ALA A 342 -11.49 -7.67 -17.06
CA ALA A 342 -12.08 -8.41 -18.18
C ALA A 342 -10.99 -9.09 -19.03
N LEU A 343 -9.87 -8.40 -19.26
CA LEU A 343 -8.72 -8.99 -19.94
C LEU A 343 -8.15 -10.18 -19.15
N LEU A 344 -8.04 -10.05 -17.83
CA LEU A 344 -7.60 -11.16 -16.97
C LEU A 344 -8.54 -12.35 -17.02
N VAL A 345 -9.86 -12.14 -17.02
CA VAL A 345 -10.82 -13.23 -17.18
C VAL A 345 -10.53 -14.03 -18.45
N ILE A 346 -10.33 -13.33 -19.57
CA ILE A 346 -10.03 -13.96 -20.87
C ILE A 346 -8.72 -14.76 -20.78
N ILE A 347 -7.66 -14.15 -20.24
CA ILE A 347 -6.34 -14.80 -20.13
C ILE A 347 -6.42 -16.03 -19.22
N LEU A 348 -6.99 -15.90 -18.03
CA LEU A 348 -7.06 -16.99 -17.05
C LEU A 348 -7.90 -18.16 -17.55
N LEU A 349 -9.00 -17.90 -18.25
CA LEU A 349 -9.81 -18.96 -18.87
C LEU A 349 -9.12 -19.61 -20.08
N ALA A 350 -8.45 -18.81 -20.92
CA ALA A 350 -7.74 -19.32 -22.09
C ALA A 350 -6.55 -20.21 -21.70
N PHE A 351 -5.85 -19.86 -20.62
CA PHE A 351 -4.66 -20.57 -20.14
C PHE A 351 -4.93 -21.44 -18.90
N ARG A 352 -6.20 -21.81 -18.64
CA ARG A 352 -6.59 -22.46 -17.38
C ARG A 352 -5.83 -23.75 -17.06
N ASN A 353 -5.45 -24.51 -18.10
CA ASN A 353 -4.76 -25.79 -17.97
C ASN A 353 -3.23 -25.62 -18.07
N GLN A 354 -2.76 -24.47 -18.56
CA GLN A 354 -1.34 -24.17 -18.78
C GLN A 354 -0.74 -23.43 -17.60
N ILE A 355 -1.53 -22.64 -16.86
CA ILE A 355 -1.07 -21.90 -15.69
C ILE A 355 -0.63 -22.85 -14.55
N PRO A 356 -1.44 -23.85 -14.12
CA PRO A 356 -1.07 -24.66 -12.95
C PRO A 356 0.22 -25.48 -13.07
N PRO A 357 0.55 -26.09 -14.23
CA PRO A 357 1.83 -26.76 -14.43
C PRO A 357 3.07 -25.84 -14.29
N LEU A 358 2.91 -24.52 -14.34
CA LEU A 358 4.00 -23.58 -14.08
C LEU A 358 4.35 -23.45 -12.59
N PHE A 359 3.42 -23.82 -11.70
CA PHE A 359 3.55 -23.67 -10.26
C PHE A 359 3.87 -24.98 -9.53
N THR A 360 3.51 -26.12 -10.10
CA THR A 360 3.70 -27.43 -9.48
C THR A 360 3.95 -28.52 -10.52
N ASN A 361 4.80 -29.48 -10.14
CA ASN A 361 5.02 -30.72 -10.90
C ASN A 361 4.08 -31.86 -10.45
N ASP A 362 3.29 -31.64 -9.39
CA ASP A 362 2.32 -32.61 -8.90
C ASP A 362 1.04 -32.54 -9.76
N PRO A 363 0.70 -33.62 -10.50
CA PRO A 363 -0.47 -33.62 -11.38
C PRO A 363 -1.79 -33.42 -10.62
N GLY A 364 -1.92 -33.94 -9.40
CA GLY A 364 -3.13 -33.80 -8.59
C GLY A 364 -3.34 -32.36 -8.16
N VAL A 365 -2.28 -31.69 -7.69
CA VAL A 365 -2.36 -30.25 -7.35
C VAL A 365 -2.66 -29.41 -8.59
N ALA A 366 -2.04 -29.71 -9.73
CA ALA A 366 -2.28 -29.00 -10.99
C ALA A 366 -3.72 -29.15 -11.49
N GLU A 367 -4.32 -30.35 -11.36
CA GLU A 367 -5.71 -30.61 -11.71
C GLU A 367 -6.68 -29.84 -10.79
N LEU A 368 -6.45 -29.88 -9.48
CA LEU A 368 -7.23 -29.09 -8.52
C LEU A 368 -7.17 -27.61 -8.86
N MET A 369 -5.98 -27.05 -9.06
CA MET A 369 -5.82 -25.66 -9.46
C MET A 369 -6.58 -25.35 -10.77
N SER A 370 -6.46 -26.19 -11.79
CA SER A 370 -7.15 -26.03 -13.08
C SER A 370 -8.67 -25.96 -12.92
N SER A 371 -9.23 -26.73 -11.97
CA SER A 371 -10.66 -26.73 -11.67
C SER A 371 -11.14 -25.43 -11.01
N VAL A 372 -10.28 -24.75 -10.25
CA VAL A 372 -10.59 -23.54 -9.48
C VAL A 372 -10.32 -22.24 -10.27
N VAL A 373 -9.43 -22.27 -11.27
CA VAL A 373 -9.08 -21.10 -12.11
C VAL A 373 -10.30 -20.33 -12.65
N PRO A 374 -11.39 -20.97 -13.16
CA PRO A 374 -12.55 -20.24 -13.64
C PRO A 374 -13.22 -19.37 -12.57
N THR A 375 -13.30 -19.86 -11.33
CA THR A 375 -13.83 -19.11 -10.19
C THR A 375 -12.91 -17.94 -9.85
N ILE A 376 -11.60 -18.16 -9.87
CA ILE A 376 -10.59 -17.11 -9.63
C ILE A 376 -10.64 -16.03 -10.70
N ALA A 377 -10.87 -16.40 -11.96
CA ALA A 377 -10.96 -15.45 -13.06
C ALA A 377 -12.08 -14.42 -12.80
N ILE A 378 -13.27 -14.89 -12.42
CA ILE A 378 -14.41 -14.02 -12.09
C ILE A 378 -14.13 -13.20 -10.83
N PHE A 379 -13.59 -13.85 -9.79
CA PHE A 379 -13.19 -13.18 -8.55
C PHE A 379 -12.24 -12.01 -8.83
N GLN A 380 -11.21 -12.21 -9.66
CA GLN A 380 -10.20 -11.19 -9.91
C GLN A 380 -10.75 -9.95 -10.65
N LEU A 381 -11.77 -10.12 -11.50
CA LEU A 381 -12.48 -8.99 -12.11
C LEU A 381 -13.21 -8.17 -11.04
N VAL A 382 -13.97 -8.83 -10.16
CA VAL A 382 -14.71 -8.18 -9.08
C VAL A 382 -13.74 -7.48 -8.13
N ASP A 383 -12.69 -8.19 -7.74
CA ASP A 383 -11.63 -7.71 -6.84
C ASP A 383 -10.90 -6.47 -7.41
N ALA A 384 -10.60 -6.44 -8.71
CA ALA A 384 -10.01 -5.27 -9.35
C ALA A 384 -10.91 -4.03 -9.27
N VAL A 385 -12.22 -4.20 -9.49
CA VAL A 385 -13.20 -3.09 -9.42
C VAL A 385 -13.41 -2.64 -7.98
N VAL A 386 -13.52 -3.57 -7.03
CA VAL A 386 -13.65 -3.29 -5.60
C VAL A 386 -12.40 -2.55 -5.10
N GLY A 387 -11.20 -3.04 -5.40
CA GLY A 387 -9.94 -2.43 -4.99
C GLY A 387 -9.81 -0.97 -5.45
N VAL A 388 -10.20 -0.67 -6.71
CA VAL A 388 -10.17 0.71 -7.23
C VAL A 388 -11.30 1.56 -6.65
N THR A 389 -12.49 1.02 -6.47
CA THR A 389 -13.61 1.73 -5.82
C THR A 389 -13.26 2.10 -4.39
N ASN A 390 -12.57 1.21 -3.67
CA ASN A 390 -12.04 1.48 -2.33
C ASN A 390 -11.07 2.67 -2.36
N GLY A 391 -10.20 2.74 -3.37
CA GLY A 391 -9.32 3.88 -3.62
C GLY A 391 -10.07 5.19 -3.86
N ILE A 392 -11.16 5.16 -4.63
CA ILE A 392 -12.03 6.33 -4.88
C ILE A 392 -12.69 6.80 -3.58
N ILE A 393 -13.24 5.88 -2.78
CA ILE A 393 -13.90 6.20 -1.50
C ILE A 393 -12.88 6.78 -0.50
N ARG A 394 -11.65 6.25 -0.46
CA ARG A 394 -10.53 6.87 0.26
C ARG A 394 -10.23 8.26 -0.29
N GLY A 395 -10.19 8.43 -1.61
CA GLY A 395 -9.86 9.70 -2.27
C GLY A 395 -10.83 10.83 -1.92
N ILE A 396 -12.11 10.51 -1.71
CA ILE A 396 -13.13 11.49 -1.29
C ILE A 396 -13.22 11.69 0.24
N GLY A 397 -12.42 10.96 1.03
CA GLY A 397 -12.41 11.06 2.50
C GLY A 397 -13.62 10.42 3.20
N LYS A 398 -14.25 9.42 2.57
CA LYS A 398 -15.44 8.72 3.13
C LYS A 398 -15.14 7.26 3.50
N GLN A 399 -13.97 6.98 4.06
CA GLN A 399 -13.51 5.62 4.40
C GLN A 399 -14.45 4.87 5.35
N VAL A 400 -15.25 5.57 6.15
CA VAL A 400 -16.28 4.94 7.00
C VAL A 400 -17.27 4.10 6.18
N LEU A 401 -17.59 4.52 4.94
CA LEU A 401 -18.49 3.77 4.07
C LEU A 401 -17.93 2.41 3.63
N LEU A 402 -16.61 2.25 3.66
CA LEU A 402 -15.96 0.97 3.32
C LEU A 402 -16.28 -0.10 4.36
N VAL A 403 -16.31 0.28 5.63
CA VAL A 403 -16.57 -0.66 6.73
C VAL A 403 -18.07 -0.95 6.86
N CYS A 404 -18.95 -0.02 6.52
CA CYS A 404 -20.39 -0.25 6.58
C CYS A 404 -20.94 -1.07 5.41
N GLY A 405 -20.15 -1.28 4.35
CA GLY A 405 -20.51 -2.12 3.20
C GLY A 405 -19.95 -3.55 3.27
N LEU A 406 -19.05 -3.82 4.21
CA LEU A 406 -18.61 -5.14 4.66
C LEU A 406 -19.62 -5.69 5.67
#